data_AF-A0A250J7Y9-F1
#
_entry.id   AF-A0A250J7Y9-F1
#
_cell.length_a   1.000
_cell.length_b   1.000
_cell.length_c   1.000
_cell.angle_alpha   90.00
_cell.angle_beta   90.00
_cell.angle_gamma   90.00
#
_symmetry.space_group_name_H-M   'P 1'
#
loop_
_entity.id
_entity.type
_entity.pdbx_description
1 polymer ?
#
loop_
_entity_poly.entity_id
_entity_poly.type
_entity_poly.pdbx_seq_one_letter_code
_entity_poly.pdbx_strand_id
1 'polypeptide(L)'
;MMKVNRPNVSPSPSPTTSTARSAPTSPTTPTSAPTSTQRTQATGPTAPPPATDSLSTTMRPSARGGVNLSGTTAPPPAPPLPPSRPAVTAAPGQPPRSVNASLEDELKQGRASLKKTDHGVVHPELPGIRTRRDNLAPHEFADHTRDSRASIHTLMENNPNGTQSVGNKMLTDINGSTAKLNNGSLGTAQNPATAVDIHAGNKMTHGPRLGEFDRVAIGKDLAALDPNDQAGRARVIEKHQQKALLETNSAYRAGGHAGEGRASTVKYNANEASSPQNRANSMGHEMVHAHRAANGMQVGTVQQSNLQHHPAFDAANKVEAGGGQRLKDNINFHAQLKEEFETVGMQPTPGRPNAPSENKIRQQLGMPQRTDYSGHTPATAAEGLQDMKEQPDTRTAWQKVKREPIPGAEQRAQDVQQIVNHLEK
;
A
#
# COMPACT_ATOMS: atom_id res chain seq x y z
N MET A 1 58.48 17.80 -25.21
CA MET A 1 59.71 18.25 -24.51
C MET A 1 59.32 18.77 -23.13
N MET A 2 59.74 18.08 -22.08
CA MET A 2 59.52 18.44 -20.67
C MET A 2 60.59 19.44 -20.18
N LYS A 3 60.20 20.36 -19.28
CA LYS A 3 61.02 21.01 -18.23
C LYS A 3 60.02 21.63 -17.23
N VAL A 4 59.62 20.92 -16.18
CA VAL A 4 60.19 20.91 -14.81
C VAL A 4 60.29 22.31 -14.19
N ASN A 5 59.48 22.57 -13.15
CA ASN A 5 59.94 23.23 -11.93
C ASN A 5 58.96 23.02 -10.75
N ARG A 6 59.51 22.50 -9.64
CA ARG A 6 58.96 22.55 -8.26
C ARG A 6 59.52 23.80 -7.56
N PRO A 7 58.87 24.28 -6.49
CA PRO A 7 59.52 24.24 -5.16
C PRO A 7 58.52 23.84 -4.05
N ASN A 8 58.85 22.96 -3.12
CA ASN A 8 59.75 23.03 -1.96
C ASN A 8 59.09 23.56 -0.66
N VAL A 9 58.82 22.56 0.19
CA VAL A 9 58.52 22.42 1.62
C VAL A 9 58.99 23.52 2.58
N SER A 10 58.18 23.81 3.63
CA SER A 10 58.60 23.85 5.06
C SER A 10 57.43 24.10 6.04
N PRO A 11 57.56 23.75 7.34
CA PRO A 11 56.54 23.02 8.10
C PRO A 11 55.84 23.79 9.26
N SER A 12 54.92 23.08 9.93
CA SER A 12 54.11 23.43 11.12
C SER A 12 54.81 24.15 12.27
N PRO A 13 54.00 24.74 13.16
CA PRO A 13 54.05 24.34 14.56
C PRO A 13 52.67 24.13 15.22
N SER A 14 52.56 23.06 16.00
CA SER A 14 51.78 23.05 17.26
C SER A 14 52.79 23.31 18.39
N PRO A 15 52.43 23.92 19.55
CA PRO A 15 51.82 23.11 20.62
C PRO A 15 50.94 23.88 21.66
N THR A 16 50.44 23.11 22.62
CA THR A 16 50.10 23.42 24.03
C THR A 16 48.63 23.57 24.47
N THR A 17 48.18 22.49 25.13
CA THR A 17 47.53 22.41 26.45
C THR A 17 47.04 23.70 27.12
N SER A 18 45.78 23.71 27.58
CA SER A 18 45.42 24.35 28.85
C SER A 18 44.33 23.58 29.60
N THR A 19 44.65 23.31 30.85
CA THR A 19 43.88 22.64 31.90
C THR A 19 43.23 23.74 32.75
N ALA A 20 41.93 23.67 33.04
CA ALA A 20 41.37 24.39 34.19
C ALA A 20 40.08 23.73 34.70
N ARG A 21 40.21 23.07 35.86
CA ARG A 21 39.15 22.80 36.83
C ARG A 21 38.68 24.13 37.44
N SER A 22 37.40 24.25 37.74
CA SER A 22 36.88 24.82 38.99
C SER A 22 35.39 24.49 39.17
N ALA A 23 35.07 23.88 40.31
CA ALA A 23 33.76 23.84 40.96
C ALA A 23 33.84 24.76 42.21
N PRO A 24 32.87 24.81 43.14
CA PRO A 24 31.41 24.75 43.07
C PRO A 24 30.77 26.00 43.76
N THR A 25 29.44 26.18 43.64
CA THR A 25 28.64 26.81 44.71
C THR A 25 27.19 26.30 44.67
N SER A 26 26.76 25.67 45.77
CA SER A 26 25.36 25.56 46.26
C SER A 26 25.16 26.71 47.29
N PRO A 27 23.95 27.09 47.79
CA PRO A 27 22.75 26.29 48.15
C PRO A 27 21.40 26.92 47.66
N THR A 28 20.21 26.32 47.77
CA THR A 28 19.38 26.25 49.00
C THR A 28 18.06 25.49 48.71
N THR A 29 17.71 24.51 49.54
CA THR A 29 16.37 23.89 49.78
C THR A 29 15.55 24.79 50.74
N PRO A 30 14.20 24.72 50.86
CA PRO A 30 13.39 23.52 51.24
C PRO A 30 11.98 23.49 50.54
N THR A 31 11.02 22.57 50.68
CA THR A 31 10.45 21.82 51.82
C THR A 31 9.54 20.69 51.26
N SER A 32 9.40 19.60 52.02
CA SER A 32 8.68 18.35 51.71
C SER A 32 7.17 18.35 52.04
N ALA A 33 6.39 17.62 51.20
CA ALA A 33 5.29 16.63 51.47
C ALA A 33 4.07 17.02 52.36
N PRO A 34 2.90 16.30 52.36
CA PRO A 34 2.71 14.85 52.19
C PRO A 34 1.49 14.30 51.39
N THR A 35 1.69 13.08 50.87
CA THR A 35 0.86 11.85 50.88
C THR A 35 -0.69 11.88 50.79
N SER A 36 -1.24 11.10 49.85
CA SER A 36 -2.29 10.10 50.18
C SER A 36 -2.39 8.98 49.13
N THR A 37 -2.40 7.75 49.65
CA THR A 37 -2.57 6.45 49.01
C THR A 37 -4.05 6.15 48.72
N GLN A 38 -4.40 5.50 47.60
CA GLN A 38 -5.30 4.34 47.62
C GLN A 38 -5.36 3.59 46.28
N ARG A 39 -5.41 2.27 46.42
CA ARG A 39 -5.40 1.21 45.41
C ARG A 39 -6.64 0.37 45.68
N THR A 40 -7.54 0.20 44.70
CA THR A 40 -8.53 -0.90 44.63
C THR A 40 -9.06 -0.95 43.19
N GLN A 41 -8.67 -1.98 42.44
CA GLN A 41 -9.50 -3.15 42.08
C GLN A 41 -10.29 -2.94 40.78
N ALA A 42 -9.80 -3.59 39.74
CA ALA A 42 -10.45 -3.73 38.45
C ALA A 42 -11.54 -4.81 38.55
N THR A 43 -12.79 -4.41 38.32
CA THR A 43 -13.88 -5.30 37.92
C THR A 43 -13.87 -5.40 36.40
N GLY A 44 -13.71 -6.63 35.87
CA GLY A 44 -13.75 -6.88 34.43
C GLY A 44 -15.12 -6.59 33.82
N PRO A 45 -15.19 -6.15 32.55
CA PRO A 45 -16.47 -6.01 31.87
C PRO A 45 -16.99 -7.36 31.35
N THR A 46 -18.14 -7.69 31.92
CA THR A 46 -19.20 -8.60 31.50
C THR A 46 -19.44 -8.59 29.98
N ALA A 47 -19.68 -9.78 29.43
CA ALA A 47 -20.13 -10.01 28.05
C ALA A 47 -21.47 -9.29 27.75
N PRO A 48 -21.67 -8.75 26.53
CA PRO A 48 -23.00 -8.34 26.09
C PRO A 48 -23.83 -9.54 25.59
N PRO A 49 -25.15 -9.57 25.88
CA PRO A 49 -26.08 -10.65 25.52
C PRO A 49 -26.49 -10.64 24.03
N PRO A 50 -27.09 -11.73 23.50
CA PRO A 50 -27.49 -11.85 22.10
C PRO A 50 -28.74 -11.00 21.79
N ALA A 51 -28.70 -10.24 20.71
CA ALA A 51 -29.87 -9.57 20.16
C ALA A 51 -30.59 -10.49 19.17
N THR A 52 -31.85 -10.75 19.47
CA THR A 52 -32.82 -11.57 18.75
C THR A 52 -33.45 -10.84 17.55
N ASP A 53 -33.89 -11.63 16.58
CA ASP A 53 -34.79 -11.29 15.48
C ASP A 53 -36.05 -10.51 15.90
N SER A 54 -36.53 -9.60 15.02
CA SER A 54 -37.95 -9.43 14.67
C SER A 54 -38.18 -8.41 13.53
N LEU A 55 -38.54 -8.95 12.36
CA LEU A 55 -39.69 -8.64 11.49
C LEU A 55 -40.20 -7.19 11.25
N SER A 56 -40.12 -6.81 9.97
CA SER A 56 -41.19 -6.36 9.03
C SER A 56 -42.17 -5.20 9.31
N THR A 57 -42.33 -4.40 8.24
CA THR A 57 -43.57 -3.88 7.60
C THR A 57 -43.74 -2.34 7.60
N THR A 58 -43.75 -1.72 6.41
CA THR A 58 -44.93 -1.06 5.76
C THR A 58 -44.52 0.05 4.78
N MET A 59 -45.10 -0.02 3.58
CA MET A 59 -45.06 0.97 2.52
C MET A 59 -45.89 2.23 2.81
N ARG A 60 -45.44 3.41 2.35
CA ARG A 60 -46.22 4.30 1.44
C ARG A 60 -45.42 5.53 0.98
N PRO A 61 -45.63 6.02 -0.26
CA PRO A 61 -45.01 7.25 -0.75
C PRO A 61 -45.92 8.46 -0.55
N SER A 62 -45.34 9.66 -0.48
CA SER A 62 -46.06 10.92 -0.63
C SER A 62 -45.24 11.92 -1.42
N ALA A 63 -45.97 12.69 -2.21
CA ALA A 63 -45.52 13.50 -3.31
C ALA A 63 -45.33 14.98 -2.93
N ARG A 64 -44.79 15.72 -3.91
CA ARG A 64 -44.94 17.16 -4.18
C ARG A 64 -44.18 18.15 -3.28
N GLY A 65 -43.29 18.88 -3.96
CA GLY A 65 -42.79 20.19 -3.54
C GLY A 65 -41.94 20.78 -4.66
N GLY A 66 -42.58 21.43 -5.63
CA GLY A 66 -41.91 22.15 -6.71
C GLY A 66 -41.41 23.51 -6.25
N VAL A 67 -40.25 23.91 -6.76
CA VAL A 67 -39.80 25.30 -6.76
C VAL A 67 -39.25 25.62 -8.15
N ASN A 68 -39.94 26.51 -8.85
CA ASN A 68 -39.51 27.11 -10.10
C ASN A 68 -38.45 28.18 -9.79
N LEU A 69 -37.27 28.06 -10.41
CA LEU A 69 -36.36 29.18 -10.60
C LEU A 69 -36.03 29.27 -12.09
N SER A 70 -36.60 30.29 -12.71
CA SER A 70 -36.36 30.71 -14.10
C SER A 70 -34.98 31.35 -14.23
N GLY A 71 -34.29 31.08 -15.34
CA GLY A 71 -33.21 31.95 -15.84
C GLY A 71 -31.88 31.27 -16.06
N THR A 72 -31.76 30.46 -17.12
CA THR A 72 -30.49 30.34 -17.85
C THR A 72 -30.76 29.86 -19.27
N THR A 73 -30.17 30.56 -20.24
CA THR A 73 -30.27 30.35 -21.69
C THR A 73 -29.88 28.93 -22.10
N ALA A 74 -30.69 28.33 -22.97
CA ALA A 74 -30.47 27.00 -23.52
C ALA A 74 -29.15 26.91 -24.32
N PRO A 75 -28.37 25.83 -24.19
CA PRO A 75 -27.24 25.57 -25.06
C PRO A 75 -27.72 25.23 -26.49
N PRO A 76 -26.90 25.49 -27.52
CA PRO A 76 -27.24 25.18 -28.91
C PRO A 76 -27.51 23.68 -29.10
N PRO A 77 -28.39 23.29 -30.05
CA PRO A 77 -28.73 21.90 -30.30
C PRO A 77 -27.48 21.10 -30.70
N ALA A 78 -27.34 19.92 -30.10
CA ALA A 78 -26.27 18.98 -30.42
C ALA A 78 -26.30 18.62 -31.92
N PRO A 79 -25.14 18.42 -32.57
CA PRO A 79 -25.08 17.91 -33.93
C PRO A 79 -25.79 16.55 -34.03
N PRO A 80 -26.42 16.22 -35.17
CA PRO A 80 -27.15 14.98 -35.33
C PRO A 80 -26.23 13.78 -35.09
N LEU A 81 -26.71 12.84 -34.27
CA LEU A 81 -26.05 11.56 -34.03
C LEU A 81 -25.82 10.84 -35.37
N PRO A 82 -24.66 10.20 -35.58
CA PRO A 82 -24.47 9.31 -36.72
C PRO A 82 -25.53 8.19 -36.67
N PRO A 83 -26.01 7.69 -37.82
CA PRO A 83 -27.07 6.70 -37.87
C PRO A 83 -26.71 5.51 -37.00
N SER A 84 -27.63 5.15 -36.09
CA SER A 84 -27.54 3.98 -35.24
C SER A 84 -27.25 2.77 -36.13
N ARG A 85 -26.10 2.13 -35.93
CA ARG A 85 -25.86 0.79 -36.45
C ARG A 85 -27.04 -0.07 -36.00
N PRO A 86 -27.72 -0.80 -36.91
CA PRO A 86 -28.81 -1.66 -36.50
C PRO A 86 -28.27 -2.65 -35.47
N ALA A 87 -28.92 -2.67 -34.30
CA ALA A 87 -28.79 -3.77 -33.37
C ALA A 87 -29.06 -5.04 -34.17
N VAL A 88 -28.07 -5.94 -34.24
CA VAL A 88 -28.26 -7.25 -34.84
C VAL A 88 -29.14 -8.02 -33.86
N THR A 89 -30.45 -7.79 -33.95
CA THR A 89 -31.45 -8.68 -33.39
C THR A 89 -31.31 -9.97 -34.19
N ALA A 90 -30.76 -11.01 -33.57
CA ALA A 90 -30.77 -12.35 -34.14
C ALA A 90 -32.22 -12.69 -34.50
N ALA A 91 -32.46 -13.03 -35.76
CA ALA A 91 -33.77 -13.47 -36.22
C ALA A 91 -34.18 -14.73 -35.45
N PRO A 92 -35.47 -14.88 -35.06
CA PRO A 92 -35.93 -16.07 -34.37
C PRO A 92 -35.77 -17.28 -35.31
N GLY A 93 -34.96 -18.25 -34.91
CA GLY A 93 -34.69 -19.47 -35.69
C GLY A 93 -33.23 -19.71 -36.07
N GLN A 94 -32.29 -18.82 -35.75
CA GLN A 94 -30.87 -19.19 -35.83
C GLN A 94 -30.51 -20.14 -34.69
N PRO A 95 -29.94 -21.33 -34.97
CA PRO A 95 -29.40 -22.19 -33.93
C PRO A 95 -28.31 -21.43 -33.16
N PRO A 96 -28.13 -21.70 -31.86
CA PRO A 96 -27.03 -21.10 -31.10
C PRO A 96 -25.74 -21.34 -31.87
N ARG A 97 -24.93 -20.28 -32.09
CA ARG A 97 -23.64 -20.42 -32.79
C ARG A 97 -22.84 -21.50 -32.08
N SER A 98 -22.76 -22.69 -32.69
CA SER A 98 -21.81 -23.69 -32.29
C SER A 98 -20.42 -23.06 -32.40
N VAL A 99 -19.58 -23.35 -31.41
CA VAL A 99 -18.16 -22.98 -31.41
C VAL A 99 -17.54 -23.70 -32.60
N ASN A 100 -17.61 -23.08 -33.79
CA ASN A 100 -17.09 -23.69 -35.02
C ASN A 100 -15.56 -23.69 -34.93
N ALA A 101 -14.91 -24.72 -35.47
CA ALA A 101 -13.44 -24.84 -35.55
C ALA A 101 -12.75 -23.55 -36.04
N SER A 102 -13.43 -22.76 -36.88
CA SER A 102 -13.01 -21.42 -37.32
C SER A 102 -12.78 -20.42 -36.17
N LEU A 103 -13.60 -20.43 -35.12
CA LEU A 103 -13.41 -19.56 -33.95
C LEU A 103 -12.25 -20.05 -33.08
N GLU A 104 -12.06 -21.36 -32.97
CA GLU A 104 -10.91 -21.93 -32.27
C GLU A 104 -9.60 -21.61 -32.98
N ASP A 105 -9.58 -21.69 -34.31
CA ASP A 105 -8.42 -21.35 -35.13
C ASP A 105 -8.14 -19.84 -35.12
N GLU A 106 -9.20 -19.01 -35.14
CA GLU A 106 -9.09 -17.57 -34.94
C GLU A 106 -8.54 -17.23 -33.53
N LEU A 107 -8.99 -17.94 -32.48
CA LEU A 107 -8.45 -17.78 -31.13
C LEU A 107 -6.99 -18.26 -31.04
N LYS A 108 -6.62 -19.33 -31.74
CA LYS A 108 -5.22 -19.81 -31.81
C LYS A 108 -4.31 -18.83 -32.55
N GLN A 109 -4.75 -18.28 -33.68
CA GLN A 109 -4.01 -17.26 -34.42
C GLN A 109 -3.94 -15.93 -33.65
N GLY A 110 -5.04 -15.54 -33.02
CA GLY A 110 -5.11 -14.40 -32.11
C GLY A 110 -4.13 -14.55 -30.95
N ARG A 111 -4.06 -15.74 -30.34
CA ARG A 111 -3.03 -16.08 -29.35
C ARG A 111 -1.64 -15.91 -29.95
N ALA A 112 -1.33 -16.54 -31.08
CA ALA A 112 0.02 -16.51 -31.67
C ALA A 112 0.52 -15.11 -32.10
N SER A 113 -0.40 -14.18 -32.40
CA SER A 113 -0.09 -12.85 -32.92
C SER A 113 0.11 -11.75 -31.87
N LEU A 114 -0.04 -12.08 -30.57
CA LEU A 114 0.13 -11.07 -29.52
C LEU A 114 1.56 -10.51 -29.51
N LYS A 115 1.70 -9.21 -29.20
CA LYS A 115 2.96 -8.49 -28.96
C LYS A 115 3.22 -8.33 -27.47
N LYS A 116 4.47 -7.99 -27.09
CA LYS A 116 4.83 -7.70 -25.68
C LYS A 116 4.17 -6.45 -25.12
N THR A 117 3.69 -5.53 -25.97
CA THR A 117 2.95 -4.34 -25.51
C THR A 117 1.46 -4.61 -25.32
N ASP A 118 1.01 -5.82 -25.60
CA ASP A 118 -0.41 -6.14 -25.54
C ASP A 118 -0.91 -6.19 -24.10
N HIS A 119 -2.15 -5.78 -23.95
CA HIS A 119 -2.86 -5.77 -22.68
C HIS A 119 -4.17 -6.53 -22.83
N GLY A 120 -4.62 -7.17 -21.76
CA GLY A 120 -5.87 -7.91 -21.75
C GLY A 120 -6.97 -7.14 -21.03
N VAL A 121 -8.19 -7.27 -21.53
CA VAL A 121 -9.40 -6.75 -20.89
C VAL A 121 -9.87 -7.79 -19.85
N VAL A 122 -9.91 -7.40 -18.57
CA VAL A 122 -10.41 -8.28 -17.50
C VAL A 122 -11.91 -8.10 -17.24
N HIS A 123 -12.47 -6.94 -17.55
CA HIS A 123 -13.91 -6.69 -17.50
C HIS A 123 -14.26 -5.52 -18.45
N PRO A 124 -15.36 -5.58 -19.22
CA PRO A 124 -15.73 -4.51 -20.16
C PRO A 124 -16.00 -3.17 -19.46
N GLU A 125 -16.52 -3.19 -18.24
CA GLU A 125 -16.85 -1.98 -17.46
C GLU A 125 -15.66 -1.42 -16.66
N LEU A 126 -14.51 -2.10 -16.65
CA LEU A 126 -13.33 -1.71 -15.88
C LEU A 126 -12.13 -1.40 -16.80
N PRO A 127 -12.22 -0.40 -17.70
CA PRO A 127 -11.16 -0.11 -18.66
C PRO A 127 -9.82 0.29 -18.04
N GLY A 128 -9.82 0.75 -16.78
CA GLY A 128 -8.65 1.13 -16.00
C GLY A 128 -7.95 -0.02 -15.27
N ILE A 129 -8.43 -1.26 -15.40
CA ILE A 129 -7.80 -2.46 -14.85
C ILE A 129 -7.48 -3.39 -16.01
N ARG A 130 -6.21 -3.75 -16.19
CA ARG A 130 -5.76 -4.54 -17.35
C ARG A 130 -4.77 -5.60 -16.94
N THR A 131 -4.76 -6.73 -17.65
CA THR A 131 -3.57 -7.59 -17.63
C THR A 131 -2.50 -7.00 -18.54
N ARG A 132 -1.24 -7.16 -18.16
CA ARG A 132 -0.08 -6.75 -18.96
C ARG A 132 0.76 -7.95 -19.34
N ARG A 133 1.18 -7.99 -20.60
CA ARG A 133 2.05 -9.04 -21.10
C ARG A 133 3.50 -8.63 -20.88
N ASP A 134 4.18 -9.24 -19.93
CA ASP A 134 5.61 -9.05 -19.78
C ASP A 134 6.38 -9.97 -20.74
N ASN A 135 7.11 -10.94 -20.19
CA ASN A 135 7.92 -11.90 -20.95
C ASN A 135 7.20 -13.23 -21.21
N LEU A 136 5.88 -13.28 -21.05
CA LEU A 136 5.09 -14.49 -21.27
C LEU A 136 4.99 -14.86 -22.75
N ALA A 137 4.98 -16.16 -23.01
CA ALA A 137 4.56 -16.66 -24.30
C ALA A 137 3.10 -16.22 -24.58
N PRO A 138 2.70 -16.05 -25.85
CA PRO A 138 1.39 -15.52 -26.16
C PRO A 138 0.21 -16.35 -25.60
N HIS A 139 0.34 -17.68 -25.58
CA HIS A 139 -0.69 -18.57 -25.04
C HIS A 139 -0.79 -18.48 -23.51
N GLU A 140 0.35 -18.42 -22.80
CA GLU A 140 0.40 -18.22 -21.35
C GLU A 140 -0.25 -16.90 -20.95
N PHE A 141 -0.01 -15.83 -21.72
CA PHE A 141 -0.66 -14.54 -21.47
C PHE A 141 -2.18 -14.58 -21.68
N ALA A 142 -2.64 -15.31 -22.70
CA ALA A 142 -4.06 -15.48 -22.94
C ALA A 142 -4.75 -16.25 -21.80
N ASP A 143 -4.10 -17.30 -21.29
CA ASP A 143 -4.62 -18.07 -20.16
C ASP A 143 -4.58 -17.26 -18.86
N HIS A 144 -3.49 -16.52 -18.58
CA HIS A 144 -3.42 -15.54 -17.48
C HIS A 144 -4.55 -14.49 -17.55
N THR A 145 -4.81 -13.96 -18.74
CA THR A 145 -5.89 -12.99 -18.95
C THR A 145 -7.25 -13.60 -18.72
N ARG A 146 -7.45 -14.87 -19.13
CA ARG A 146 -8.69 -15.61 -18.88
C ARG A 146 -8.92 -15.81 -17.38
N ASP A 147 -7.90 -16.19 -16.62
CA ASP A 147 -8.03 -16.44 -15.18
C ASP A 147 -8.22 -15.16 -14.38
N SER A 148 -7.49 -14.10 -14.75
CA SER A 148 -7.69 -12.75 -14.20
C SER A 148 -9.12 -12.27 -14.47
N ARG A 149 -9.62 -12.46 -15.69
CA ARG A 149 -11.00 -12.13 -16.07
C ARG A 149 -12.02 -12.91 -15.25
N ALA A 150 -11.85 -14.22 -15.09
CA ALA A 150 -12.77 -15.04 -14.31
C ALA A 150 -12.85 -14.55 -12.85
N SER A 151 -11.71 -14.27 -12.22
CA SER A 151 -11.65 -13.77 -10.84
C SER A 151 -12.29 -12.39 -10.71
N ILE A 152 -12.02 -11.47 -11.65
CA ILE A 152 -12.60 -10.13 -11.66
C ILE A 152 -14.12 -10.18 -11.91
N HIS A 153 -14.61 -11.06 -12.78
CA HIS A 153 -16.06 -11.24 -12.96
C HIS A 153 -16.73 -11.71 -11.69
N THR A 154 -16.18 -12.72 -11.01
CA THR A 154 -16.71 -13.19 -9.72
C THR A 154 -16.74 -12.08 -8.67
N LEU A 155 -15.73 -11.20 -8.62
CA LEU A 155 -15.73 -10.05 -7.72
C LEU A 155 -16.77 -8.99 -8.11
N MET A 156 -17.03 -8.82 -9.40
CA MET A 156 -18.02 -7.87 -9.95
C MET A 156 -19.47 -8.35 -9.81
N GLU A 157 -19.72 -9.62 -9.45
CA GLU A 157 -21.08 -10.12 -9.21
C GLU A 157 -21.77 -9.33 -8.09
N ASN A 158 -23.01 -8.89 -8.34
CA ASN A 158 -23.84 -8.22 -7.36
C ASN A 158 -24.35 -9.20 -6.30
N ASN A 159 -24.80 -8.66 -5.16
CA ASN A 159 -25.47 -9.47 -4.15
C ASN A 159 -26.76 -10.09 -4.72
N PRO A 160 -27.27 -11.20 -4.15
CA PRO A 160 -28.50 -11.85 -4.63
C PRO A 160 -29.74 -10.94 -4.67
N ASN A 161 -29.76 -9.88 -3.87
CA ASN A 161 -30.83 -8.87 -3.84
C ASN A 161 -30.65 -7.74 -4.90
N GLY A 162 -29.68 -7.86 -5.80
CA GLY A 162 -29.40 -6.89 -6.86
C GLY A 162 -28.58 -5.66 -6.43
N THR A 163 -28.19 -5.55 -5.16
CA THR A 163 -27.32 -4.45 -4.69
C THR A 163 -25.86 -4.70 -5.06
N GLN A 164 -25.08 -3.63 -5.23
CA GLN A 164 -23.64 -3.75 -5.49
C GLN A 164 -22.94 -4.48 -4.33
N SER A 165 -22.14 -5.48 -4.69
CA SER A 165 -21.29 -6.19 -3.75
C SER A 165 -20.04 -5.37 -3.39
N VAL A 166 -19.32 -5.81 -2.36
CA VAL A 166 -18.10 -5.12 -1.91
C VAL A 166 -17.02 -5.17 -2.99
N GLY A 167 -16.85 -6.33 -3.65
CA GLY A 167 -15.93 -6.49 -4.78
C GLY A 167 -16.29 -5.56 -5.95
N ASN A 168 -17.57 -5.51 -6.34
CA ASN A 168 -18.04 -4.65 -7.42
C ASN A 168 -17.76 -3.17 -7.13
N LYS A 169 -18.14 -2.71 -5.93
CA LYS A 169 -17.93 -1.33 -5.51
C LYS A 169 -16.44 -0.98 -5.49
N MET A 170 -15.60 -1.83 -4.89
CA MET A 170 -14.16 -1.62 -4.82
C MET A 170 -13.52 -1.50 -6.20
N LEU A 171 -13.82 -2.42 -7.11
CA LEU A 171 -13.26 -2.42 -8.45
C LEU A 171 -13.73 -1.22 -9.28
N THR A 172 -14.98 -0.80 -9.09
CA THR A 172 -15.53 0.42 -9.72
C THR A 172 -14.83 1.68 -9.18
N ASP A 173 -14.60 1.76 -7.87
CA ASP A 173 -13.91 2.88 -7.22
C ASP A 173 -12.44 3.00 -7.70
N ILE A 174 -11.73 1.86 -7.79
CA ILE A 174 -10.37 1.79 -8.37
C ILE A 174 -10.40 2.29 -9.81
N ASN A 175 -11.30 1.74 -10.64
CA ASN A 175 -11.41 2.10 -12.05
C ASN A 175 -11.72 3.59 -12.25
N GLY A 176 -12.64 4.14 -11.47
CA GLY A 176 -12.99 5.57 -11.47
C GLY A 176 -11.82 6.48 -11.11
N SER A 177 -10.83 5.96 -10.38
CA SER A 177 -9.63 6.71 -9.99
C SER A 177 -8.58 6.80 -11.11
N THR A 178 -8.75 6.11 -12.24
CA THR A 178 -7.73 6.00 -13.30
C THR A 178 -7.20 7.34 -13.78
N ALA A 179 -8.07 8.30 -14.11
CA ALA A 179 -7.62 9.61 -14.60
C ALA A 179 -6.84 10.36 -13.52
N LYS A 180 -7.32 10.38 -12.28
CA LYS A 180 -6.64 11.02 -11.13
C LYS A 180 -5.23 10.44 -10.95
N LEU A 181 -5.11 9.12 -10.95
CA LEU A 181 -3.84 8.42 -10.69
C LEU A 181 -2.81 8.54 -11.82
N ASN A 182 -3.24 9.04 -12.98
CA ASN A 182 -2.41 9.22 -14.16
C ASN A 182 -2.35 10.70 -14.61
N ASN A 183 -2.53 11.66 -13.68
CA ASN A 183 -2.47 13.10 -13.95
C ASN A 183 -3.37 13.56 -15.12
N GLY A 184 -4.57 12.97 -15.22
CA GLY A 184 -5.54 13.22 -16.29
C GLY A 184 -5.23 12.50 -17.61
N SER A 185 -4.08 11.82 -17.73
CA SER A 185 -3.74 11.02 -18.91
C SER A 185 -4.62 9.78 -18.98
N LEU A 186 -5.16 9.52 -20.17
CA LEU A 186 -5.89 8.29 -20.50
C LEU A 186 -5.01 7.27 -21.24
N GLY A 187 -3.76 7.63 -21.56
CA GLY A 187 -2.85 6.80 -22.35
C GLY A 187 -3.27 6.72 -23.82
N THR A 188 -2.80 5.67 -24.50
CA THR A 188 -3.12 5.39 -25.92
C THR A 188 -3.93 4.11 -26.05
N ALA A 189 -4.49 3.84 -27.24
CA ALA A 189 -5.18 2.58 -27.50
C ALA A 189 -4.28 1.36 -27.29
N GLN A 190 -2.97 1.47 -27.56
CA GLN A 190 -1.99 0.40 -27.40
C GLN A 190 -1.47 0.32 -25.97
N ASN A 191 -1.36 1.46 -25.29
CA ASN A 191 -0.94 1.53 -23.90
C ASN A 191 -1.89 2.41 -23.08
N PRO A 192 -3.06 1.88 -22.69
CA PRO A 192 -4.05 2.65 -21.93
C PRO A 192 -3.48 2.99 -20.55
N ALA A 193 -3.83 4.17 -20.05
CA ALA A 193 -3.60 4.50 -18.65
C ALA A 193 -4.51 3.63 -17.78
N THR A 194 -3.95 3.10 -16.70
CA THR A 194 -4.64 2.17 -15.80
C THR A 194 -4.40 2.58 -14.36
N ALA A 195 -5.41 2.35 -13.53
CA ALA A 195 -5.27 2.35 -12.08
C ALA A 195 -4.55 1.08 -11.60
N VAL A 196 -4.75 -0.05 -12.29
CA VAL A 196 -4.12 -1.34 -11.93
C VAL A 196 -3.64 -2.08 -13.16
N ASP A 197 -2.38 -2.53 -13.10
CA ASP A 197 -1.82 -3.51 -14.03
C ASP A 197 -1.64 -4.86 -13.35
N ILE A 198 -2.18 -5.92 -13.96
CA ILE A 198 -2.13 -7.30 -13.46
C ILE A 198 -1.16 -8.11 -14.33
N HIS A 199 -0.05 -8.50 -13.74
CA HIS A 199 0.99 -9.30 -14.35
C HIS A 199 0.87 -10.75 -13.86
N ALA A 200 1.29 -11.71 -14.69
CA ALA A 200 1.43 -13.07 -14.18
C ALA A 200 2.63 -13.13 -13.22
N GLY A 201 2.52 -13.96 -12.19
CA GLY A 201 3.61 -14.23 -11.27
C GLY A 201 3.55 -15.63 -10.70
N ASN A 202 4.67 -16.08 -10.14
CA ASN A 202 4.74 -17.35 -9.41
C ASN A 202 4.29 -17.22 -7.95
N LYS A 203 3.84 -16.01 -7.57
CA LYS A 203 3.38 -15.63 -6.23
C LYS A 203 2.46 -14.43 -6.35
N MET A 204 1.50 -14.37 -5.45
CA MET A 204 0.64 -13.20 -5.25
C MET A 204 1.44 -12.07 -4.62
N THR A 205 1.51 -10.92 -5.28
CA THR A 205 2.12 -9.71 -4.70
C THR A 205 1.45 -8.46 -5.25
N HIS A 206 1.38 -7.40 -4.47
CA HIS A 206 1.04 -6.07 -4.97
C HIS A 206 2.16 -5.07 -4.66
N GLY A 207 2.05 -3.90 -5.27
CA GLY A 207 2.74 -2.70 -4.84
C GLY A 207 2.20 -1.48 -5.56
N PRO A 208 2.38 -0.28 -5.01
CA PRO A 208 2.25 0.94 -5.79
C PRO A 208 3.11 0.82 -7.04
N ARG A 209 2.56 1.23 -8.18
CA ARG A 209 3.30 1.33 -9.42
C ARG A 209 4.44 2.31 -9.18
N LEU A 210 5.66 1.79 -9.22
CA LEU A 210 6.86 2.61 -9.19
C LEU A 210 6.71 3.70 -10.27
N GLY A 211 7.28 4.88 -10.02
CA GLY A 211 7.47 5.82 -11.11
C GLY A 211 8.18 5.16 -12.28
N GLU A 212 7.99 5.72 -13.46
CA GLU A 212 8.75 5.28 -14.62
C GLU A 212 10.21 5.39 -14.22
N PHE A 213 10.87 4.23 -14.06
CA PHE A 213 12.28 4.17 -13.77
C PHE A 213 12.94 4.84 -14.96
N ASP A 214 13.34 6.10 -14.83
CA ASP A 214 13.77 6.92 -15.96
C ASP A 214 15.12 6.38 -16.44
N ARG A 215 15.04 5.36 -17.29
CA ARG A 215 16.19 4.66 -17.85
C ARG A 215 17.07 5.62 -18.64
N VAL A 216 16.49 6.71 -19.15
CA VAL A 216 17.21 7.77 -19.85
C VAL A 216 18.00 8.60 -18.85
N ALA A 217 17.40 9.04 -17.75
CA ALA A 217 18.10 9.78 -16.69
C ALA A 217 19.18 8.95 -16.00
N ILE A 218 18.92 7.67 -15.72
CA ILE A 218 19.94 6.76 -15.17
C ILE A 218 21.05 6.55 -16.18
N GLY A 219 20.72 6.28 -17.45
CA GLY A 219 21.70 6.10 -18.51
C GLY A 219 22.60 7.32 -18.67
N LYS A 220 22.02 8.52 -18.55
CA LYS A 220 22.74 9.79 -18.58
C LYS A 220 23.65 9.96 -17.36
N ASP A 221 23.16 9.72 -16.15
CA ASP A 221 23.94 9.82 -14.91
C ASP A 221 25.07 8.77 -14.87
N LEU A 222 24.82 7.55 -15.37
CA LEU A 222 25.83 6.50 -15.48
C LEU A 222 26.88 6.80 -16.57
N ALA A 223 26.48 7.40 -17.69
CA ALA A 223 27.40 7.79 -18.76
C ALA A 223 28.34 8.94 -18.37
N ALA A 224 28.00 9.69 -17.31
CA ALA A 224 28.85 10.75 -16.76
C ALA A 224 29.94 10.22 -15.81
N LEU A 225 29.91 8.92 -15.47
CA LEU A 225 30.90 8.29 -14.60
C LEU A 225 32.04 7.65 -15.41
N ASP A 226 33.22 7.55 -14.80
CA ASP A 226 34.27 6.68 -15.32
C ASP A 226 33.74 5.22 -15.38
N PRO A 227 33.93 4.48 -16.48
CA PRO A 227 33.47 3.09 -16.60
C PRO A 227 33.92 2.16 -15.47
N ASN A 228 35.06 2.46 -14.84
CA ASN A 228 35.66 1.71 -13.74
C ASN A 228 35.21 2.20 -12.35
N ASP A 229 34.45 3.30 -12.23
CA ASP A 229 33.94 3.81 -10.95
C ASP A 229 32.71 3.01 -10.48
N GLN A 230 32.96 1.79 -10.00
CA GLN A 230 31.92 0.92 -9.46
C GLN A 230 31.16 1.56 -8.28
N ALA A 231 31.86 2.34 -7.44
CA ALA A 231 31.26 3.01 -6.29
C ALA A 231 30.36 4.19 -6.72
N GLY A 232 30.75 4.95 -7.74
CA GLY A 232 29.90 5.97 -8.36
C GLY A 232 28.67 5.35 -9.01
N ARG A 233 28.83 4.23 -9.73
CA ARG A 233 27.71 3.53 -10.38
C ARG A 233 26.69 3.02 -9.37
N ALA A 234 27.15 2.44 -8.26
CA ALA A 234 26.28 2.02 -7.16
C ALA A 234 25.49 3.20 -6.57
N ARG A 235 26.15 4.34 -6.33
CA ARG A 235 25.50 5.56 -5.82
C ARG A 235 24.45 6.14 -6.77
N VAL A 236 24.71 6.12 -8.08
CA VAL A 236 23.71 6.55 -9.08
C VAL A 236 22.50 5.62 -9.07
N ILE A 237 22.71 4.30 -9.05
CA ILE A 237 21.62 3.33 -8.98
C ILE A 237 20.79 3.53 -7.71
N GLU A 238 21.45 3.66 -6.56
CA GLU A 238 20.80 3.91 -5.26
C GLU A 238 19.98 5.21 -5.27
N LYS A 239 20.53 6.31 -5.78
CA LYS A 239 19.82 7.60 -5.92
C LYS A 239 18.52 7.45 -6.72
N HIS A 240 18.57 6.77 -7.86
CA HIS A 240 17.38 6.59 -8.71
C HIS A 240 16.40 5.59 -8.13
N GLN A 241 16.86 4.55 -7.43
CA GLN A 241 16.00 3.67 -6.63
C GLN A 241 15.27 4.43 -5.53
N GLN A 242 15.98 5.31 -4.81
CA GLN A 242 15.39 6.14 -3.76
C GLN A 242 14.36 7.13 -4.34
N LYS A 243 14.65 7.74 -5.49
CA LYS A 243 13.68 8.60 -6.19
C LYS A 243 12.42 7.82 -6.58
N ALA A 244 12.58 6.64 -7.19
CA ALA A 244 11.44 5.80 -7.57
C ALA A 244 10.62 5.33 -6.36
N LEU A 245 11.28 5.08 -5.22
CA LEU A 245 10.62 4.78 -3.95
C LEU A 245 9.82 5.97 -3.43
N LEU A 246 10.41 7.17 -3.41
CA LEU A 246 9.74 8.40 -2.96
C LEU A 246 8.54 8.76 -3.83
N GLU A 247 8.58 8.44 -5.13
CA GLU A 247 7.44 8.62 -6.02
C GLU A 247 6.25 7.71 -5.66
N THR A 248 6.48 6.65 -4.88
CA THR A 248 5.39 5.84 -4.30
C THR A 248 4.80 6.41 -3.02
N ASN A 249 5.40 7.44 -2.41
CA ASN A 249 4.93 8.02 -1.14
C ASN A 249 3.47 8.46 -1.19
N SER A 250 2.98 8.88 -2.36
CA SER A 250 1.57 9.24 -2.58
C SER A 250 0.60 8.08 -2.27
N ALA A 251 1.03 6.83 -2.32
CA ALA A 251 0.22 5.65 -2.00
C ALA A 251 -0.01 5.46 -0.50
N TYR A 252 0.84 6.06 0.34
CA TYR A 252 0.90 5.81 1.76
C TYR A 252 0.30 6.97 2.55
N ARG A 253 -0.31 6.63 3.67
CA ARG A 253 -0.72 7.63 4.66
C ARG A 253 0.46 8.02 5.54
N ALA A 254 0.42 9.23 6.07
CA ALA A 254 1.40 9.72 7.01
C ALA A 254 0.76 10.73 7.98
N GLY A 255 1.02 10.55 9.27
CA GLY A 255 0.66 11.51 10.32
C GLY A 255 -0.83 11.82 10.42
N GLY A 256 -1.72 10.84 10.20
CA GLY A 256 -3.17 11.03 10.25
C GLY A 256 -3.82 11.34 8.91
N HIS A 257 -3.03 11.48 7.84
CA HIS A 257 -3.50 11.99 6.55
C HIS A 257 -3.26 11.00 5.43
N ALA A 258 -4.27 10.85 4.56
CA ALA A 258 -4.13 10.10 3.32
C ALA A 258 -3.15 10.81 2.37
N GLY A 259 -2.33 10.04 1.67
CA GLY A 259 -1.59 10.52 0.50
C GLY A 259 -2.51 10.81 -0.70
N GLU A 260 -1.92 11.30 -1.78
CA GLU A 260 -2.68 11.64 -3.01
C GLU A 260 -3.26 10.41 -3.72
N GLY A 261 -2.66 9.25 -3.50
CA GLY A 261 -2.97 7.98 -4.15
C GLY A 261 -2.01 7.65 -5.31
N ARG A 262 -1.84 6.36 -5.56
CA ARG A 262 -0.98 5.84 -6.62
C ARG A 262 -1.63 4.64 -7.33
N ALA A 263 -1.44 4.54 -8.64
CA ALA A 263 -1.78 3.34 -9.39
C ALA A 263 -0.98 2.13 -8.87
N SER A 264 -1.43 0.91 -9.14
CA SER A 264 -0.83 -0.31 -8.60
C SER A 264 -0.38 -1.29 -9.68
N THR A 265 0.60 -2.10 -9.31
CA THR A 265 0.98 -3.32 -10.01
C THR A 265 0.63 -4.51 -9.12
N VAL A 266 -0.11 -5.46 -9.68
CA VAL A 266 -0.48 -6.74 -9.05
C VAL A 266 0.21 -7.86 -9.83
N LYS A 267 0.83 -8.80 -9.12
CA LYS A 267 1.26 -10.08 -9.67
C LYS A 267 0.29 -11.14 -9.19
N TYR A 268 -0.29 -11.85 -10.14
CA TYR A 268 -1.33 -12.83 -9.91
C TYR A 268 -0.85 -14.22 -10.32
N ASN A 269 -1.01 -15.18 -9.42
CA ASN A 269 -0.76 -16.59 -9.65
C ASN A 269 -2.07 -17.37 -9.64
N ALA A 270 -2.64 -17.61 -10.82
CA ALA A 270 -3.89 -18.36 -10.94
C ALA A 270 -3.77 -19.82 -10.45
N ASN A 271 -2.56 -20.39 -10.44
CA ASN A 271 -2.32 -21.79 -10.08
C ASN A 271 -2.21 -22.03 -8.57
N GLU A 272 -2.13 -20.97 -7.77
CA GLU A 272 -1.95 -21.08 -6.32
C GLU A 272 -3.24 -21.51 -5.59
N ALA A 273 -4.39 -21.27 -6.20
CA ALA A 273 -5.70 -21.51 -5.60
C ALA A 273 -6.48 -22.61 -6.34
N SER A 274 -6.94 -23.60 -5.57
CA SER A 274 -7.61 -24.81 -6.06
C SER A 274 -9.05 -24.61 -6.55
N SER A 275 -9.73 -23.53 -6.13
CA SER A 275 -11.13 -23.25 -6.50
C SER A 275 -11.30 -21.85 -7.11
N PRO A 276 -12.34 -21.63 -7.95
CA PRO A 276 -12.66 -20.31 -8.48
C PRO A 276 -12.88 -19.25 -7.38
N GLN A 277 -13.54 -19.60 -6.27
CA GLN A 277 -13.76 -18.69 -5.14
C GLN A 277 -12.44 -18.32 -4.46
N ASN A 278 -11.55 -19.29 -4.26
CA ASN A 278 -10.23 -19.00 -3.68
C ASN A 278 -9.41 -18.09 -4.62
N ARG A 279 -9.45 -18.33 -5.92
CA ARG A 279 -8.81 -17.46 -6.93
C ARG A 279 -9.36 -16.02 -6.89
N ALA A 280 -10.69 -15.88 -6.83
CA ALA A 280 -11.36 -14.60 -6.72
C ALA A 280 -11.03 -13.89 -5.40
N ASN A 281 -10.97 -14.62 -4.29
CA ASN A 281 -10.58 -14.08 -2.99
C ASN A 281 -9.12 -13.59 -2.99
N SER A 282 -8.18 -14.39 -3.51
CA SER A 282 -6.77 -13.99 -3.61
C SER A 282 -6.59 -12.77 -4.51
N MET A 283 -7.28 -12.71 -5.66
CA MET A 283 -7.31 -11.50 -6.48
C MET A 283 -7.93 -10.32 -5.70
N GLY A 284 -9.01 -10.56 -4.97
CA GLY A 284 -9.70 -9.58 -4.14
C GLY A 284 -8.79 -8.98 -3.06
N HIS A 285 -7.97 -9.80 -2.41
CA HIS A 285 -6.95 -9.37 -1.44
C HIS A 285 -5.97 -8.38 -2.07
N GLU A 286 -5.37 -8.71 -3.22
CA GLU A 286 -4.47 -7.77 -3.91
C GLU A 286 -5.19 -6.50 -4.40
N MET A 287 -6.47 -6.61 -4.78
CA MET A 287 -7.28 -5.46 -5.17
C MET A 287 -7.65 -4.57 -3.99
N VAL A 288 -7.77 -5.10 -2.77
CA VAL A 288 -7.92 -4.28 -1.55
C VAL A 288 -6.67 -3.43 -1.35
N HIS A 289 -5.48 -4.00 -1.51
CA HIS A 289 -4.25 -3.19 -1.48
C HIS A 289 -4.21 -2.15 -2.60
N ALA A 290 -4.61 -2.52 -3.82
CA ALA A 290 -4.68 -1.56 -4.92
C ALA A 290 -5.67 -0.42 -4.64
N HIS A 291 -6.82 -0.72 -4.04
CA HIS A 291 -7.77 0.28 -3.58
C HIS A 291 -7.16 1.21 -2.51
N ARG A 292 -6.43 0.64 -1.54
CA ARG A 292 -5.75 1.42 -0.50
C ARG A 292 -4.67 2.33 -1.10
N ALA A 293 -3.86 1.82 -2.03
CA ALA A 293 -2.85 2.59 -2.75
C ALA A 293 -3.47 3.72 -3.57
N ALA A 294 -4.55 3.46 -4.32
CA ALA A 294 -5.28 4.46 -5.10
C ALA A 294 -5.85 5.61 -4.24
N ASN A 295 -6.06 5.35 -2.95
CA ASN A 295 -6.61 6.29 -1.99
C ASN A 295 -5.57 6.91 -1.05
N GLY A 296 -4.27 6.58 -1.20
CA GLY A 296 -3.22 7.09 -0.35
C GLY A 296 -3.29 6.57 1.09
N MET A 297 -3.83 5.36 1.29
CA MET A 297 -4.16 4.81 2.61
C MET A 297 -3.27 3.66 3.05
N GLN A 298 -2.31 3.22 2.23
CA GLN A 298 -1.41 2.13 2.61
C GLN A 298 -0.57 2.53 3.82
N VAL A 299 -0.20 1.55 4.65
CA VAL A 299 0.76 1.75 5.73
C VAL A 299 2.17 1.75 5.14
N GLY A 300 2.89 2.86 5.35
CA GLY A 300 4.23 3.03 4.83
C GLY A 300 5.31 2.41 5.72
N THR A 301 6.52 2.35 5.19
CA THR A 301 7.74 2.02 5.91
C THR A 301 8.41 3.28 6.48
N VAL A 302 9.41 3.09 7.34
CA VAL A 302 10.31 4.13 7.83
C VAL A 302 10.96 4.91 6.67
N GLN A 303 11.32 4.22 5.59
CA GLN A 303 11.96 4.81 4.41
C GLN A 303 11.00 5.71 3.64
N GLN A 304 9.78 5.23 3.37
CA GLN A 304 8.76 5.98 2.64
C GLN A 304 8.32 7.24 3.40
N SER A 305 8.30 7.18 4.73
CA SER A 305 7.87 8.29 5.58
C SER A 305 8.99 9.25 5.98
N ASN A 306 10.17 9.16 5.34
CA ASN A 306 11.34 9.99 5.66
C ASN A 306 11.76 9.97 7.14
N LEU A 307 11.47 8.87 7.85
CA LEU A 307 11.83 8.70 9.27
C LEU A 307 13.20 8.04 9.44
N GLN A 308 13.93 7.79 8.36
CA GLN A 308 15.16 6.99 8.34
C GLN A 308 16.29 7.53 9.24
N HIS A 309 16.22 8.81 9.59
CA HIS A 309 17.15 9.51 10.49
C HIS A 309 16.53 9.87 11.85
N HIS A 310 15.44 9.20 12.26
CA HIS A 310 14.85 9.43 13.57
C HIS A 310 15.87 9.15 14.69
N PRO A 311 16.00 10.03 15.71
CA PRO A 311 17.00 9.89 16.78
C PRO A 311 17.00 8.54 17.51
N ALA A 312 15.83 7.88 17.57
CA ALA A 312 15.66 6.54 18.14
C ALA A 312 16.61 5.50 17.54
N PHE A 313 16.89 5.58 16.24
CA PHE A 313 17.76 4.61 15.57
C PHE A 313 19.23 4.80 15.96
N ASP A 314 19.67 6.05 16.10
CA ASP A 314 21.01 6.37 16.58
C ASP A 314 21.17 6.01 18.06
N ALA A 315 20.13 6.26 18.87
CA ALA A 315 20.11 5.84 20.26
C ALA A 315 20.23 4.32 20.41
N ALA A 316 19.51 3.54 19.59
CA ALA A 316 19.62 2.09 19.59
C ALA A 316 21.01 1.60 19.18
N ASN A 317 21.66 2.24 18.19
CA ASN A 317 23.04 1.93 17.80
C ASN A 317 24.08 2.21 18.90
N LYS A 318 23.83 3.20 19.77
CA LYS A 318 24.71 3.49 20.92
C LYS A 318 24.61 2.41 22.02
N VAL A 319 23.49 1.71 22.10
CA VAL A 319 23.26 0.64 23.07
C VAL A 319 23.83 -0.69 22.59
N GLU A 320 23.58 -1.03 21.33
CA GLU A 320 24.03 -2.28 20.71
C GLU A 320 24.46 -2.01 19.27
N ALA A 321 25.62 -2.53 18.86
CA ALA A 321 26.06 -2.44 17.47
C ALA A 321 25.01 -3.06 16.53
N GLY A 322 24.50 -2.27 15.58
CA GLY A 322 23.43 -2.69 14.67
C GLY A 322 22.01 -2.58 15.25
N GLY A 323 21.85 -2.13 16.50
CA GLY A 323 20.55 -1.99 17.16
C GLY A 323 19.58 -1.06 16.43
N GLY A 324 20.09 -0.01 15.78
CA GLY A 324 19.27 0.90 14.97
C GLY A 324 18.69 0.23 13.73
N GLN A 325 19.46 -0.62 13.04
CA GLN A 325 18.94 -1.37 11.89
C GLN A 325 17.90 -2.40 12.33
N ARG A 326 18.18 -3.15 13.41
CA ARG A 326 17.22 -4.11 13.98
C ARG A 326 15.89 -3.44 14.36
N LEU A 327 15.94 -2.24 14.95
CA LEU A 327 14.73 -1.48 15.29
C LEU A 327 13.96 -1.03 14.04
N LYS A 328 14.66 -0.57 12.99
CA LYS A 328 14.03 -0.24 11.69
C LYS A 328 13.32 -1.45 11.10
N ASP A 329 13.98 -2.61 11.09
CA ASP A 329 13.43 -3.84 10.53
C ASP A 329 12.19 -4.30 11.28
N ASN A 330 12.22 -4.25 12.62
CA ASN A 330 11.06 -4.60 13.44
C ASN A 330 9.88 -3.64 13.24
N ILE A 331 10.14 -2.33 13.16
CA ILE A 331 9.09 -1.33 12.89
C ILE A 331 8.49 -1.54 11.50
N ASN A 332 9.32 -1.78 10.48
CA ASN A 332 8.86 -2.04 9.12
C ASN A 332 8.04 -3.34 9.04
N PHE A 333 8.44 -4.39 9.75
CA PHE A 333 7.68 -5.62 9.83
C PHE A 333 6.32 -5.40 10.53
N HIS A 334 6.28 -4.63 11.62
CA HIS A 334 5.04 -4.25 12.28
C HIS A 334 4.10 -3.45 11.35
N ALA A 335 4.64 -2.46 10.64
CA ALA A 335 3.91 -1.67 9.66
C ALA A 335 3.36 -2.52 8.51
N GLN A 336 4.12 -3.52 8.05
CA GLN A 336 3.66 -4.49 7.07
C GLN A 336 2.49 -5.33 7.61
N LEU A 337 2.61 -5.88 8.83
CA LEU A 337 1.50 -6.60 9.46
C LEU A 337 0.26 -5.71 9.62
N LYS A 338 0.45 -4.43 9.94
CA LYS A 338 -0.64 -3.45 10.03
C LYS A 338 -1.36 -3.29 8.70
N GLU A 339 -0.64 -3.14 7.59
CA GLU A 339 -1.23 -3.08 6.25
C GLU A 339 -2.05 -4.34 5.97
N GLU A 340 -1.49 -5.52 6.24
CA GLU A 340 -2.16 -6.80 6.03
C GLU A 340 -3.40 -6.98 6.91
N PHE A 341 -3.35 -6.56 8.17
CA PHE A 341 -4.51 -6.65 9.07
C PHE A 341 -5.66 -5.77 8.63
N GLU A 342 -5.38 -4.59 8.08
CA GLU A 342 -6.40 -3.73 7.50
C GLU A 342 -6.93 -4.26 6.17
N THR A 343 -6.06 -4.83 5.33
CA THR A 343 -6.46 -5.49 4.09
C THR A 343 -7.35 -6.69 4.37
N VAL A 344 -6.97 -7.56 5.31
CA VAL A 344 -7.80 -8.69 5.73
C VAL A 344 -9.10 -8.20 6.38
N GLY A 345 -9.07 -7.08 7.09
CA GLY A 345 -10.20 -6.56 7.85
C GLY A 345 -10.27 -7.07 9.29
N MET A 346 -9.12 -7.44 9.86
CA MET A 346 -8.94 -7.69 11.29
C MET A 346 -8.80 -6.38 12.09
N GLN A 347 -8.39 -5.31 11.41
CA GLN A 347 -8.39 -3.96 11.94
C GLN A 347 -9.07 -3.00 10.95
N PRO A 348 -9.75 -1.95 11.43
CA PRO A 348 -10.37 -0.97 10.55
C PRO A 348 -9.31 -0.08 9.89
N THR A 349 -9.59 0.36 8.67
CA THR A 349 -8.82 1.45 8.05
C THR A 349 -9.19 2.77 8.75
N PRO A 350 -8.21 3.54 9.28
CA PRO A 350 -8.47 4.81 9.95
C PRO A 350 -9.31 5.76 9.10
N GLY A 351 -10.33 6.38 9.73
CA GLY A 351 -11.24 7.34 9.07
C GLY A 351 -12.13 6.74 7.97
N ARG A 352 -12.08 5.43 7.71
CA ARG A 352 -12.79 4.78 6.60
C ARG A 352 -13.47 3.46 7.03
N PRO A 353 -14.52 3.52 7.88
CA PRO A 353 -15.18 2.31 8.41
C PRO A 353 -15.77 1.40 7.31
N ASN A 354 -16.11 1.98 6.16
CA ASN A 354 -16.68 1.27 5.02
C ASN A 354 -15.64 0.86 3.95
N ALA A 355 -14.34 0.98 4.23
CA ALA A 355 -13.30 0.51 3.31
C ALA A 355 -13.48 -0.99 2.97
N PRO A 356 -13.19 -1.41 1.73
CA PRO A 356 -13.22 -2.82 1.38
C PRO A 356 -12.13 -3.58 2.13
N SER A 357 -12.37 -4.87 2.39
CA SER A 357 -11.41 -5.78 3.01
C SER A 357 -11.62 -7.21 2.51
N GLU A 358 -10.61 -8.07 2.66
CA GLU A 358 -10.69 -9.48 2.33
C GLU A 358 -11.88 -10.12 3.06
N ASN A 359 -12.05 -9.90 4.37
CA ASN A 359 -13.17 -10.50 5.12
C ASN A 359 -14.55 -10.08 4.60
N LYS A 360 -14.70 -8.87 4.06
CA LYS A 360 -15.94 -8.43 3.40
C LYS A 360 -16.12 -9.13 2.05
N ILE A 361 -15.05 -9.35 1.30
CA ILE A 361 -15.06 -10.14 0.05
C ILE A 361 -15.36 -11.61 0.34
N ARG A 362 -14.75 -12.20 1.37
CA ARG A 362 -15.02 -13.57 1.83
C ARG A 362 -16.49 -13.75 2.15
N GLN A 363 -17.09 -12.80 2.87
CA GLN A 363 -18.52 -12.80 3.13
C GLN A 363 -19.35 -12.81 1.83
N GLN A 364 -19.02 -11.95 0.86
CA GLN A 364 -19.64 -11.96 -0.47
C GLN A 364 -19.52 -13.32 -1.16
N LEU A 365 -18.36 -13.98 -1.04
CA LEU A 365 -18.07 -15.28 -1.66
C LEU A 365 -18.57 -16.49 -0.86
N GLY A 366 -19.26 -16.29 0.27
CA GLY A 366 -19.73 -17.37 1.14
C GLY A 366 -18.60 -18.11 1.87
N MET A 367 -17.48 -17.45 2.09
CA MET A 367 -16.29 -17.99 2.75
C MET A 367 -16.22 -17.57 4.23
N PRO A 368 -15.68 -18.42 5.13
CA PRO A 368 -15.47 -18.05 6.53
C PRO A 368 -14.44 -16.92 6.62
N GLN A 369 -14.61 -15.98 7.55
CA GLN A 369 -13.66 -14.88 7.75
C GLN A 369 -12.30 -15.37 8.26
N ARG A 370 -11.23 -14.66 7.90
CA ARG A 370 -9.90 -14.85 8.49
C ARG A 370 -9.80 -14.11 9.82
N THR A 371 -9.12 -14.76 10.75
CA THR A 371 -8.82 -14.24 12.10
C THR A 371 -7.33 -14.04 12.34
N ASP A 372 -6.49 -14.41 11.38
CA ASP A 372 -5.04 -14.21 11.39
C ASP A 372 -4.50 -13.97 9.97
N TYR A 373 -3.29 -13.42 9.92
CA TYR A 373 -2.47 -13.32 8.72
C TYR A 373 -1.12 -14.01 8.93
N SER A 374 -0.90 -15.14 8.26
CA SER A 374 0.34 -15.92 8.34
C SER A 374 0.70 -16.28 9.79
N GLY A 375 -0.30 -16.59 10.62
CA GLY A 375 -0.11 -16.88 12.05
C GLY A 375 -0.01 -15.65 12.95
N HIS A 376 -0.06 -14.43 12.40
CA HIS A 376 -0.06 -13.19 13.18
C HIS A 376 -1.47 -12.64 13.36
N THR A 377 -1.71 -12.06 14.55
CA THR A 377 -2.95 -11.37 14.89
C THR A 377 -2.63 -9.95 15.36
N PRO A 378 -3.62 -9.05 15.42
CA PRO A 378 -3.43 -7.74 16.04
C PRO A 378 -2.86 -7.79 17.46
N ALA A 379 -3.18 -8.84 18.24
CA ALA A 379 -2.64 -9.04 19.58
C ALA A 379 -1.14 -9.38 19.55
N THR A 380 -0.73 -10.33 18.72
CA THR A 380 0.70 -10.72 18.63
C THR A 380 1.57 -9.60 18.04
N ALA A 381 1.03 -8.78 17.14
CA ALA A 381 1.74 -7.58 16.67
C ALA A 381 1.85 -6.50 17.76
N ALA A 382 0.85 -6.37 18.64
CA ALA A 382 0.90 -5.44 19.76
C ALA A 382 1.94 -5.87 20.81
N GLU A 383 2.12 -7.17 21.04
CA GLU A 383 3.21 -7.71 21.87
C GLU A 383 4.57 -7.36 21.29
N GLY A 384 4.81 -7.62 19.99
CA GLY A 384 6.07 -7.24 19.34
C GLY A 384 6.33 -5.73 19.37
N LEU A 385 5.28 -4.89 19.38
CA LEU A 385 5.41 -3.45 19.59
C LEU A 385 5.86 -3.08 21.01
N GLN A 386 5.45 -3.83 22.03
CA GLN A 386 5.97 -3.62 23.39
C GLN A 386 7.45 -3.97 23.45
N ASP A 387 7.88 -5.08 22.86
CA ASP A 387 9.29 -5.48 22.81
C ASP A 387 10.17 -4.41 22.14
N MET A 388 9.65 -3.73 21.10
CA MET A 388 10.37 -2.63 20.45
C MET A 388 10.58 -1.42 21.37
N LYS A 389 9.59 -1.13 22.23
CA LYS A 389 9.62 -0.02 23.19
C LYS A 389 10.58 -0.30 24.34
N GLU A 390 10.82 -1.57 24.66
CA GLU A 390 11.79 -1.97 25.67
C GLU A 390 13.23 -1.67 25.19
N GLN A 391 14.03 -1.12 26.10
CA GLN A 391 15.46 -0.89 25.88
C GLN A 391 16.26 -1.99 26.59
N PRO A 392 17.35 -2.50 25.99
CA PRO A 392 18.28 -3.35 26.72
C PRO A 392 18.70 -2.71 28.05
N ASP A 393 18.79 -3.52 29.11
CA ASP A 393 19.14 -3.02 30.44
C ASP A 393 20.62 -2.63 30.51
N THR A 394 20.90 -1.36 30.23
CA THR A 394 22.24 -0.74 30.27
C THR A 394 22.66 -0.28 31.65
N ARG A 395 21.89 -0.58 32.70
CA ARG A 395 22.22 -0.16 34.07
C ARG A 395 23.50 -0.84 34.54
N THR A 396 24.35 -0.09 35.24
CA THR A 396 25.46 -0.68 36.00
C THR A 396 24.93 -1.56 37.14
N ALA A 397 25.77 -2.45 37.67
CA ALA A 397 25.39 -3.34 38.79
C ALA A 397 24.80 -2.56 39.98
N TRP A 398 25.37 -1.39 40.29
CA TRP A 398 24.89 -0.54 41.38
C TRP A 398 23.53 0.10 41.09
N GLN A 399 23.28 0.53 39.85
CA GLN A 399 21.98 1.07 39.43
C GLN A 399 20.89 0.01 39.48
N LYS A 400 21.23 -1.25 39.16
CA LYS A 400 20.33 -2.40 39.33
C LYS A 400 19.99 -2.63 40.80
N VAL A 401 20.98 -2.57 41.70
CA VAL A 401 20.77 -2.70 43.15
C VAL A 401 19.87 -1.59 43.69
N LYS A 402 20.04 -0.35 43.21
CA LYS A 402 19.18 0.79 43.57
C LYS A 402 17.82 0.82 42.88
N ARG A 403 17.54 -0.12 41.98
CA ARG A 403 16.31 -0.16 41.16
C ARG A 403 16.07 1.15 40.41
N GLU A 404 17.15 1.80 39.96
CA GLU A 404 17.03 2.98 39.11
C GLU A 404 16.36 2.60 37.77
N PRO A 405 15.62 3.52 37.15
CA PRO A 405 15.06 3.30 35.81
C PRO A 405 16.18 3.08 34.79
N ILE A 406 15.89 2.31 33.74
CA ILE A 406 16.83 2.13 32.63
C ILE A 406 16.99 3.47 31.91
N PRO A 407 18.21 4.03 31.81
CA PRO A 407 18.41 5.31 31.14
C PRO A 407 17.93 5.29 29.69
N GLY A 408 17.05 6.24 29.34
CA GLY A 408 16.50 6.39 27.99
C GLY A 408 15.29 5.51 27.66
N ALA A 409 14.85 4.61 28.56
CA ALA A 409 13.78 3.67 28.27
C ALA A 409 12.43 4.36 27.97
N GLU A 410 12.09 5.41 28.72
CA GLU A 410 10.88 6.20 28.46
C GLU A 410 10.96 6.91 27.10
N GLN A 411 12.10 7.52 26.79
CA GLN A 411 12.32 8.18 25.50
C GLN A 411 12.19 7.19 24.34
N ARG A 412 12.77 5.99 24.47
CA ARG A 412 12.63 4.93 23.46
C ARG A 412 11.18 4.53 23.25
N ALA A 413 10.43 4.35 24.34
CA ALA A 413 9.01 4.00 24.24
C ALA A 413 8.20 5.11 23.53
N GLN A 414 8.47 6.37 23.86
CA GLN A 414 7.84 7.53 23.21
C GLN A 414 8.21 7.63 21.73
N ASP A 415 9.49 7.51 21.39
CA ASP A 415 9.99 7.61 20.02
C ASP A 415 9.41 6.51 19.13
N VAL A 416 9.43 5.25 19.59
CA VAL A 416 8.84 4.13 18.86
C VAL A 416 7.35 4.38 18.65
N GLN A 417 6.64 4.85 19.68
CA GLN A 417 5.22 5.16 19.55
C GLN A 417 4.95 6.33 18.59
N GLN A 418 5.83 7.34 18.53
CA GLN A 418 5.73 8.45 17.59
C GLN A 418 5.92 7.97 16.15
N ILE A 419 6.96 7.15 15.90
CA ILE A 419 7.21 6.54 14.58
C ILE A 419 5.99 5.73 14.15
N VAL A 420 5.52 4.80 14.99
CA VAL A 420 4.38 3.94 14.66
C VAL A 420 3.11 4.77 14.46
N ASN A 421 2.83 5.77 15.30
CA ASN A 421 1.71 6.67 15.10
C ASN A 421 1.78 7.42 13.77
N HIS A 422 2.98 7.84 13.36
CA HIS A 422 3.18 8.53 12.09
C HIS A 422 2.89 7.61 10.89
N LEU A 423 3.27 6.33 10.96
CA LEU A 423 3.03 5.37 9.90
C LEU A 423 1.56 4.91 9.84
N GLU A 424 0.92 4.74 11.00
CA GLU A 424 -0.34 3.99 11.09
C GLU A 424 -1.59 4.83 11.26
N LYS A 425 -1.51 6.05 11.80
CA LYS A 425 -2.68 6.92 11.93
C LYS A 425 -2.84 7.70 10.64
#